data_AF-E2JCD0-F1
#
_entry.id   AF-E2JCD0-F1
#
_cell.length_a   1.000
_cell.length_b   1.000
_cell.length_c   1.000
_cell.angle_alpha   90.00
_cell.angle_beta   90.00
_cell.angle_gamma   90.00
#
_symmetry.space_group_name_H-M   'P 1'
#
loop_
_entity.id
_entity.type
_entity.pdbx_description
1 polymer ?
#
loop_
_entity_poly.entity_id
_entity_poly.type
_entity_poly.pdbx_seq_one_letter_code
_entity_poly.pdbx_strand_id
1 'polypeptide(L)'
;AESINVSYPESQSPEEDLNFVTDTAKALADVATVVGRALYQLAGGTNFSDTIQADPRTVTRLLYGFLVRANNSWFQSILRQDLRSYLGDGPLQHYIAVSSPTNTTYVVQYALANLTGQVVDLTREQCQDPSKVPNENKDLYEYAWVQGPLNSNETDRLPHCVRSTARLARALSPAFELRQWGSTEYSTWTESRWKDIRARIFLIASRELEFITLMVGFGILVFSLVVTYCINAKADVLFIAPREPGAVSY
;
A
#
# COMPACT_ATOMS: atom_id res chain seq x y z
N ALA A 1 -10.70 14.38 3.28
CA ALA A 1 -12.07 14.65 2.78
C ALA A 1 -12.75 15.75 3.61
N GLU A 2 -12.76 15.63 4.94
CA GLU A 2 -13.46 16.59 5.82
C GLU A 2 -12.99 18.05 5.68
N SER A 3 -11.68 18.30 5.62
CA SER A 3 -11.15 19.67 5.52
C SER A 3 -11.42 20.38 4.19
N ILE A 4 -11.86 19.65 3.15
CA ILE A 4 -12.15 20.19 1.82
C ILE A 4 -13.65 20.10 1.47
N ASN A 5 -14.49 19.94 2.50
CA ASN A 5 -15.95 19.89 2.42
C ASN A 5 -16.48 18.84 1.42
N VAL A 6 -15.80 17.70 1.33
CA VAL A 6 -16.25 16.55 0.53
C VAL A 6 -17.01 15.61 1.46
N SER A 7 -18.33 15.60 1.33
CA SER A 7 -19.25 14.74 2.08
C SER A 7 -20.07 13.88 1.13
N TYR A 8 -20.34 12.63 1.53
CA TYR A 8 -21.19 11.70 0.80
C TYR A 8 -22.45 11.40 1.63
N PRO A 9 -23.61 11.16 1.01
CA PRO A 9 -24.82 10.80 1.73
C PRO A 9 -24.68 9.45 2.44
N GLU A 10 -25.07 9.37 3.72
CA GLU A 10 -24.85 8.17 4.56
C GLU A 10 -25.56 6.90 4.06
N SER A 11 -26.59 7.02 3.22
CA SER A 11 -27.40 5.89 2.73
C SER A 11 -26.95 5.32 1.39
N GLN A 12 -25.83 5.78 0.81
CA GLN A 12 -25.37 5.35 -0.51
C GLN A 12 -24.38 4.18 -0.42
N SER A 13 -24.38 3.38 -1.47
CA SER A 13 -23.39 2.32 -1.65
C SER A 13 -22.04 2.89 -2.12
N PRO A 14 -20.92 2.18 -1.91
CA PRO A 14 -19.61 2.65 -2.34
C PRO A 14 -19.45 2.93 -3.84
N GLU A 15 -20.26 2.26 -4.68
CA GLU A 15 -20.28 2.48 -6.14
C GLU A 15 -21.14 3.68 -6.53
N GLU A 16 -22.17 4.00 -5.75
CA GLU A 16 -22.93 5.24 -5.91
C GLU A 16 -22.09 6.44 -5.50
N ASP A 17 -21.36 6.35 -4.38
CA ASP A 17 -20.44 7.40 -3.91
C ASP A 17 -19.36 7.72 -4.96
N LEU A 18 -18.82 6.70 -5.63
CA LEU A 18 -17.83 6.85 -6.70
C LEU A 18 -18.37 7.72 -7.86
N ASN A 19 -19.68 7.66 -8.12
CA ASN A 19 -20.32 8.38 -9.21
C ASN A 19 -21.07 9.64 -8.74
N PHE A 20 -21.12 9.88 -7.43
CA PHE A 20 -21.77 11.03 -6.83
C PHE A 20 -20.95 12.30 -7.07
N VAL A 21 -21.52 13.26 -7.82
CA VAL A 21 -20.84 14.51 -8.17
C VAL A 21 -20.98 15.51 -7.04
N THR A 22 -19.92 15.65 -6.24
CA THR A 22 -19.83 16.63 -5.16
C THR A 22 -19.68 18.06 -5.70
N ASP A 23 -20.05 19.06 -4.91
CA ASP A 23 -19.91 20.46 -5.32
C ASP A 23 -18.44 20.88 -5.49
N THR A 24 -17.55 20.35 -4.63
CA THR A 24 -16.09 20.51 -4.79
C THR A 24 -15.59 19.92 -6.11
N ALA A 25 -16.14 18.78 -6.56
CA ALA A 25 -15.77 18.20 -7.86
C ALA A 25 -16.23 19.07 -9.04
N LYS A 26 -17.40 19.72 -8.97
CA LYS A 26 -17.85 20.67 -10.00
C LYS A 26 -16.93 21.88 -10.08
N ALA A 27 -16.61 22.49 -8.93
CA ALA A 27 -15.71 23.64 -8.88
C ALA A 27 -14.31 23.30 -9.42
N LEU A 28 -13.77 22.12 -9.09
CA LEU A 28 -12.49 21.65 -9.65
C LEU A 28 -12.59 21.36 -11.15
N ALA A 29 -13.72 20.87 -11.65
CA ALA A 29 -13.94 20.66 -13.09
C ALA A 29 -13.96 21.98 -13.86
N ASP A 30 -14.53 23.05 -13.29
CA ASP A 30 -14.50 24.39 -13.90
C ASP A 30 -13.07 24.91 -14.01
N VAL A 31 -12.28 24.79 -12.93
CA VAL A 31 -10.86 25.16 -12.93
C VAL A 31 -10.08 24.32 -13.95
N ALA A 32 -10.29 23.00 -14.00
CA ALA A 32 -9.65 22.12 -14.96
C ALA A 32 -10.03 22.47 -16.41
N THR A 33 -11.27 22.89 -16.65
CA THR A 33 -11.74 23.36 -17.96
C THR A 33 -10.99 24.62 -18.39
N VAL A 34 -10.84 25.59 -17.49
CA VAL A 34 -10.07 26.82 -17.77
C VAL A 34 -8.62 26.49 -18.08
N VAL A 35 -7.99 25.61 -17.30
CA VAL A 35 -6.61 25.14 -17.56
C VAL A 35 -6.50 24.46 -18.92
N GLY A 36 -7.42 23.56 -19.26
CA GLY A 36 -7.43 22.86 -20.55
C GLY A 36 -7.54 23.82 -21.74
N ARG A 37 -8.42 24.82 -21.66
CA ARG A 37 -8.57 25.85 -22.69
C ARG A 37 -7.35 26.74 -22.81
N ALA A 38 -6.74 27.12 -21.69
CA ALA A 38 -5.52 27.91 -21.68
C ALA A 38 -4.35 27.14 -22.32
N LEU A 39 -4.18 25.86 -21.98
CA LEU A 39 -3.17 25.00 -22.60
C LEU A 39 -3.39 24.84 -24.11
N TYR A 40 -4.65 24.70 -24.55
CA TYR A 40 -4.98 24.61 -25.96
C TYR A 40 -4.60 25.87 -26.74
N GLN A 41 -4.89 27.05 -26.18
CA GLN A 41 -4.49 28.33 -26.77
C GLN A 41 -2.97 28.50 -26.79
N LEU A 42 -2.28 28.12 -25.72
CA LEU A 42 -0.81 28.16 -25.66
C LEU A 42 -0.15 27.20 -26.66
N ALA A 43 -0.80 26.08 -26.97
CA ALA A 43 -0.37 25.17 -28.03
C ALA A 43 -0.60 25.72 -29.45
N GLY A 44 -1.17 26.92 -29.59
CA GLY A 44 -1.48 27.57 -30.87
C GLY A 44 -2.86 27.20 -31.43
N GLY A 45 -3.70 26.51 -30.65
CA GLY A 45 -5.06 26.16 -31.04
C GLY A 45 -6.01 27.35 -30.90
N THR A 46 -6.65 27.75 -32.00
CA THR A 46 -7.60 28.89 -32.00
C THR A 46 -9.05 28.48 -32.25
N ASN A 47 -9.29 27.24 -32.70
CA ASN A 47 -10.61 26.73 -33.05
C ASN A 47 -11.05 25.69 -32.01
N PHE A 48 -12.36 25.52 -31.77
CA PHE A 48 -12.87 24.48 -30.84
C PHE A 48 -12.49 24.66 -29.35
N SER A 49 -12.20 25.87 -28.89
CA SER A 49 -11.96 26.12 -27.45
C SER A 49 -13.16 25.72 -26.58
N ASP A 50 -14.38 25.86 -27.12
CA ASP A 50 -15.61 25.62 -26.38
C ASP A 50 -15.90 24.14 -26.14
N THR A 51 -15.34 23.25 -26.99
CA THR A 51 -15.51 21.79 -26.86
C THR A 51 -14.61 21.19 -25.78
N ILE A 52 -13.58 21.93 -25.33
CA ILE A 52 -12.68 21.48 -24.26
C ILE A 52 -13.30 21.81 -22.92
N GLN A 53 -13.82 20.78 -22.26
CA GLN A 53 -14.44 20.85 -20.94
C GLN A 53 -14.10 19.59 -20.13
N ALA A 54 -13.78 19.76 -18.86
CA ALA A 54 -13.54 18.65 -17.95
C ALA A 54 -14.87 18.16 -17.37
N ASP A 55 -15.11 16.84 -17.47
CA ASP A 55 -16.33 16.22 -16.95
C ASP A 55 -16.27 16.11 -15.40
N PRO A 56 -17.23 16.69 -14.67
CA PRO A 56 -17.31 16.59 -13.21
C PRO A 56 -17.39 15.16 -12.69
N ARG A 57 -17.93 14.19 -13.46
CA ARG A 57 -17.97 12.78 -13.04
C ARG A 57 -16.58 12.17 -13.01
N THR A 58 -15.72 12.54 -13.95
CA THR A 58 -14.32 12.09 -13.93
C THR A 58 -13.57 12.67 -12.74
N VAL A 59 -13.78 13.96 -12.45
CA VAL A 59 -13.18 14.64 -11.29
C VAL A 59 -13.63 14.01 -9.98
N THR A 60 -14.92 13.73 -9.82
CA THR A 60 -15.44 13.12 -8.58
C THR A 60 -14.91 11.70 -8.37
N ARG A 61 -14.80 10.89 -9.44
CA ARG A 61 -14.22 9.53 -9.37
C ARG A 61 -12.76 9.55 -8.93
N LEU A 62 -11.95 10.46 -9.49
CA LEU A 62 -10.57 10.66 -9.06
C LEU A 62 -10.54 11.07 -7.57
N LEU A 63 -11.33 12.06 -7.18
CA LEU A 63 -11.35 12.60 -5.83
C LEU A 63 -11.74 11.54 -4.79
N TYR A 64 -12.78 10.75 -5.08
CA TYR A 64 -13.19 9.63 -4.25
C TYR A 64 -12.09 8.57 -4.14
N GLY A 65 -11.49 8.20 -5.27
CA GLY A 65 -10.41 7.21 -5.31
C GLY A 65 -9.18 7.61 -4.49
N PHE A 66 -8.76 8.88 -4.57
CA PHE A 66 -7.58 9.35 -3.83
C PHE A 66 -7.87 9.62 -2.35
N LEU A 67 -9.05 10.17 -2.01
CA LEU A 67 -9.32 10.74 -0.68
C LEU A 67 -10.26 9.92 0.21
N VAL A 68 -10.92 8.91 -0.34
CA VAL A 68 -11.87 8.07 0.41
C VAL A 68 -11.48 6.61 0.32
N ARG A 69 -11.48 6.05 -0.89
CA ARG A 69 -11.24 4.61 -1.09
C ARG A 69 -10.52 4.34 -2.40
N ALA A 70 -9.24 3.96 -2.28
CA ALA A 70 -8.42 3.60 -3.43
C ALA A 70 -8.88 2.29 -4.09
N ASN A 71 -9.31 1.34 -3.27
CA ASN A 71 -9.83 0.07 -3.75
C ASN A 71 -11.29 0.21 -4.25
N ASN A 72 -11.45 0.75 -5.46
CA ASN A 72 -12.74 0.96 -6.11
C ASN A 72 -12.81 0.30 -7.51
N SER A 73 -14.02 0.14 -8.04
CA SER A 73 -14.25 -0.53 -9.33
C SER A 73 -13.48 0.09 -10.50
N TRP A 74 -13.32 1.41 -10.50
CA TRP A 74 -12.65 2.15 -11.58
C TRP A 74 -11.12 2.08 -11.50
N PHE A 75 -10.52 2.26 -10.33
CA PHE A 75 -9.07 2.10 -10.16
C PHE A 75 -8.64 0.65 -10.39
N GLN A 76 -9.46 -0.33 -9.99
CA GLN A 76 -9.19 -1.73 -10.32
C GLN A 76 -9.23 -2.01 -11.82
N SER A 77 -10.07 -1.31 -12.60
CA SER A 77 -10.19 -1.56 -14.04
C SER A 77 -9.06 -0.97 -14.87
N ILE A 78 -8.42 0.10 -14.40
CA ILE A 78 -7.33 0.77 -15.12
C ILE A 78 -5.94 0.25 -14.74
N LEU A 79 -5.80 -0.43 -13.60
CA LEU A 79 -4.52 -0.98 -13.16
C LEU A 79 -4.26 -2.37 -13.78
N ARG A 80 -2.98 -2.71 -13.86
CA ARG A 80 -2.55 -4.10 -14.14
C ARG A 80 -2.84 -5.01 -12.95
N GLN A 81 -2.92 -6.32 -13.21
CA GLN A 81 -3.20 -7.33 -12.20
C GLN A 81 -2.17 -7.33 -11.06
N ASP A 82 -0.88 -7.16 -11.37
CA ASP A 82 0.23 -7.12 -10.42
C ASP A 82 0.22 -5.89 -9.52
N LEU A 83 -0.47 -4.83 -9.93
CA LEU A 83 -0.56 -3.57 -9.18
C LEU A 83 -1.82 -3.49 -8.29
N ARG A 84 -2.68 -4.51 -8.30
CA ARG A 84 -3.91 -4.53 -7.50
C ARG A 84 -3.64 -4.42 -5.99
N SER A 85 -2.55 -5.01 -5.51
CA SER A 85 -2.15 -4.97 -4.09
C SER A 85 -1.81 -3.56 -3.59
N TYR A 86 -1.57 -2.60 -4.49
CA TYR A 86 -1.29 -1.21 -4.14
C TYR A 86 -2.58 -0.41 -3.84
N LEU A 87 -3.76 -0.98 -4.11
CA LEU A 87 -5.05 -0.40 -3.75
C LEU A 87 -5.50 -0.90 -2.37
N GLY A 88 -5.44 -0.04 -1.36
CA GLY A 88 -6.01 -0.30 -0.03
C GLY A 88 -7.47 0.12 0.08
N ASP A 89 -8.18 -0.38 1.10
CA ASP A 89 -9.59 -0.07 1.36
C ASP A 89 -9.83 1.36 1.89
N GLY A 90 -8.75 2.09 2.20
CA GLY A 90 -8.76 3.49 2.62
C GLY A 90 -8.23 4.45 1.56
N PRO A 91 -7.99 5.72 1.94
CA PRO A 91 -7.40 6.72 1.05
C PRO A 91 -5.93 6.43 0.77
N LEU A 92 -5.44 6.93 -0.37
CA LEU A 92 -4.03 6.83 -0.70
C LEU A 92 -3.20 7.76 0.18
N GLN A 93 -2.01 7.28 0.57
CA GLN A 93 -1.01 8.11 1.23
C GLN A 93 -0.12 8.75 0.17
N HIS A 94 0.11 10.06 0.29
CA HIS A 94 0.88 10.85 -0.69
C HIS A 94 2.32 11.13 -0.24
N TYR A 95 2.78 10.45 0.81
CA TYR A 95 4.17 10.55 1.26
C TYR A 95 5.12 9.92 0.23
N ILE A 96 6.24 10.60 -0.03
CA ILE A 96 7.32 10.09 -0.88
C ILE A 96 8.16 9.14 -0.03
N ALA A 97 7.75 7.87 0.00
CA ALA A 97 8.47 6.82 0.72
C ALA A 97 9.80 6.44 0.03
N VAL A 98 10.71 5.84 0.79
CA VAL A 98 11.95 5.25 0.22
C VAL A 98 11.67 4.13 -0.78
N SER A 99 10.56 3.40 -0.62
CA SER A 99 10.11 2.39 -1.59
C SER A 99 9.57 3.08 -2.85
N SER A 100 10.23 2.85 -3.97
CA SER A 100 9.87 3.45 -5.27
C SER A 100 9.45 2.37 -6.27
N PRO A 101 8.39 2.59 -7.06
CA PRO A 101 7.42 3.69 -6.99
C PRO A 101 6.41 3.54 -5.84
N THR A 102 5.84 4.65 -5.36
CA THR A 102 4.77 4.62 -4.35
C THR A 102 3.41 4.32 -4.99
N ASN A 103 2.42 3.91 -4.17
CA ASN A 103 1.07 3.58 -4.64
C ASN A 103 0.44 4.74 -5.43
N THR A 104 0.61 5.97 -4.95
CA THR A 104 0.11 7.18 -5.62
C THR A 104 0.71 7.32 -7.03
N THR A 105 2.01 7.07 -7.21
CA THR A 105 2.68 7.16 -8.51
C THR A 105 2.06 6.22 -9.54
N TYR A 106 1.84 4.96 -9.17
CA TYR A 106 1.19 4.01 -10.08
C TYR A 106 -0.23 4.43 -10.40
N VAL A 107 -1.06 4.74 -9.40
CA VAL A 107 -2.45 5.14 -9.64
C VAL A 107 -2.55 6.36 -10.56
N VAL A 108 -1.69 7.36 -10.36
CA VAL A 108 -1.62 8.54 -11.24
C VAL A 108 -1.19 8.18 -12.65
N GLN A 109 -0.17 7.33 -12.84
CA GLN A 109 0.30 6.90 -14.16
C GLN A 109 -0.84 6.22 -14.95
N TYR A 110 -1.53 5.26 -14.33
CA TYR A 110 -2.60 4.50 -15.01
C TYR A 110 -3.88 5.31 -15.18
N ALA A 111 -4.21 6.20 -14.24
CA ALA A 111 -5.31 7.15 -14.42
C ALA A 111 -5.03 8.09 -15.59
N LEU A 112 -3.81 8.63 -15.69
CA LEU A 112 -3.40 9.46 -16.82
C LEU A 112 -3.43 8.66 -18.14
N ALA A 113 -2.95 7.42 -18.13
CA ALA A 113 -2.99 6.53 -19.28
C ALA A 113 -4.42 6.28 -19.76
N ASN A 114 -5.38 6.07 -18.85
CA ASN A 114 -6.78 5.88 -19.20
C ASN A 114 -7.45 7.16 -19.73
N LEU A 115 -7.07 8.33 -19.19
CA LEU A 115 -7.68 9.62 -19.58
C LEU A 115 -7.11 10.20 -20.88
N THR A 116 -5.85 9.89 -21.21
CA THR A 116 -5.16 10.44 -22.39
C THR A 116 -4.85 9.40 -23.46
N GLY A 117 -4.87 8.12 -23.10
CA GLY A 117 -4.59 7.01 -23.99
C GLY A 117 -5.81 6.53 -24.77
N GLN A 118 -5.60 5.47 -25.53
CA GLN A 118 -6.61 4.80 -26.32
C GLN A 118 -6.51 3.29 -26.14
N VAL A 119 -7.66 2.62 -26.10
CA VAL A 119 -7.73 1.16 -26.11
C VAL A 119 -7.39 0.67 -27.51
N VAL A 120 -6.46 -0.28 -27.60
CA VAL A 120 -6.03 -0.90 -28.86
C VAL A 120 -6.33 -2.39 -28.84
N ASP A 121 -6.75 -2.92 -29.98
CA ASP A 121 -7.12 -4.33 -30.14
C ASP A 121 -5.85 -5.18 -30.36
N LEU A 122 -5.13 -5.40 -29.27
CA LEU A 122 -3.93 -6.22 -29.22
C LEU A 122 -4.13 -7.38 -28.25
N THR A 123 -3.46 -8.50 -28.49
CA THR A 123 -3.36 -9.56 -27.47
C THR A 123 -2.38 -9.16 -26.37
N ARG A 124 -2.41 -9.89 -25.24
CA ARG A 124 -1.48 -9.65 -24.13
C ARG A 124 -0.02 -9.73 -24.56
N GLU A 125 0.31 -10.72 -25.39
CA GLU A 125 1.66 -10.97 -25.88
C GLU A 125 2.14 -9.84 -26.81
N GLN A 126 1.24 -9.31 -27.64
CA GLN A 126 1.51 -8.16 -28.50
C GLN A 126 1.64 -6.85 -27.69
N CYS A 127 0.81 -6.66 -26.67
CA CYS A 127 0.89 -5.50 -25.78
C CYS A 127 2.20 -5.48 -24.98
N GLN A 128 2.73 -6.64 -24.62
CA GLN A 128 4.01 -6.78 -23.91
C GLN A 128 5.21 -6.51 -24.83
N ASP A 129 5.13 -6.91 -26.10
CA ASP A 129 6.19 -6.69 -27.09
C ASP A 129 5.64 -6.09 -28.40
N PRO A 130 5.26 -4.80 -28.38
CA PRO A 130 4.62 -4.13 -29.51
C PRO A 130 5.56 -3.95 -30.70
N SER A 131 6.88 -4.11 -30.51
CA SER A 131 7.87 -4.06 -31.59
C SER A 131 7.67 -5.13 -32.67
N LYS A 132 6.91 -6.19 -32.37
CA LYS A 132 6.54 -7.25 -33.33
C LYS A 132 5.32 -6.90 -34.18
N VAL A 133 4.60 -5.83 -33.84
CA VAL A 133 3.38 -5.41 -34.53
C VAL A 133 3.73 -4.26 -35.49
N PRO A 134 3.50 -4.38 -36.81
CA PRO A 134 4.02 -3.44 -37.80
C PRO A 134 3.44 -2.02 -37.70
N ASN A 135 2.27 -1.85 -37.10
CA ASN A 135 1.59 -0.56 -36.97
C ASN A 135 1.79 0.12 -35.61
N GLU A 136 2.44 -0.56 -34.65
CA GLU A 136 2.61 -0.05 -33.29
C GLU A 136 4.05 0.39 -33.07
N ASN A 137 4.23 1.58 -32.49
CA ASN A 137 5.54 2.14 -32.22
C ASN A 137 5.81 2.18 -30.71
N LYS A 138 6.76 1.35 -30.26
CA LYS A 138 7.20 1.23 -28.87
C LYS A 138 7.98 2.44 -28.36
N ASP A 139 8.66 3.17 -29.23
CA ASP A 139 9.49 4.31 -28.83
C ASP A 139 8.64 5.55 -28.56
N LEU A 140 7.55 5.73 -29.31
CA LEU A 140 6.61 6.84 -29.17
C LEU A 140 5.58 6.66 -28.06
N TYR A 141 5.09 5.44 -27.85
CA TYR A 141 4.00 5.15 -26.92
C TYR A 141 4.41 4.13 -25.85
N GLU A 142 3.65 4.08 -24.77
CA GLU A 142 3.70 3.03 -23.76
C GLU A 142 2.42 2.20 -23.86
N TYR A 143 2.58 0.88 -23.77
CA TYR A 143 1.50 -0.09 -23.89
C TYR A 143 1.34 -0.81 -22.57
N ALA A 144 0.14 -0.76 -22.02
CA ALA A 144 -0.18 -1.34 -20.73
C ALA A 144 -1.35 -2.32 -20.85
N TRP A 145 -1.12 -3.57 -20.44
CA TRP A 145 -2.17 -4.58 -20.35
C TRP A 145 -2.95 -4.45 -19.03
N VAL A 146 -4.08 -3.78 -19.06
CA VAL A 146 -4.88 -3.45 -17.87
C VAL A 146 -5.98 -4.48 -17.61
N GLN A 147 -6.48 -4.56 -16.38
CA GLN A 147 -7.49 -5.54 -15.99
C GLN A 147 -8.85 -5.33 -16.66
N GLY A 148 -9.24 -4.09 -16.89
CA GLY A 148 -10.55 -3.72 -17.42
C GLY A 148 -11.71 -3.88 -16.45
N PRO A 149 -12.92 -3.49 -16.89
CA PRO A 149 -14.12 -3.54 -16.05
C PRO A 149 -14.52 -4.99 -15.75
N LEU A 150 -15.33 -5.15 -14.70
CA LEU A 150 -15.94 -6.44 -14.38
C LEU A 150 -16.98 -6.78 -15.46
N ASN A 151 -17.03 -8.03 -15.90
CA ASN A 151 -18.06 -8.49 -16.82
C ASN A 151 -19.43 -8.49 -16.10
N SER A 152 -20.49 -8.14 -16.82
CA SER A 152 -21.83 -8.08 -16.22
C SER A 152 -22.27 -9.49 -15.85
N ASN A 153 -22.53 -9.73 -14.56
CA ASN A 153 -22.96 -11.01 -13.97
C ASN A 153 -21.88 -12.08 -13.76
N GLU A 154 -20.61 -11.78 -14.00
CA GLU A 154 -19.48 -12.69 -13.75
C GLU A 154 -18.43 -12.03 -12.87
N THR A 155 -17.57 -12.83 -12.24
CA THR A 155 -16.41 -12.33 -11.49
C THR A 155 -15.21 -12.02 -12.38
N ASP A 156 -15.30 -12.36 -13.67
CA ASP A 156 -14.22 -12.20 -14.63
C ASP A 156 -14.15 -10.76 -15.13
N ARG A 157 -12.93 -10.29 -15.39
CA ARG A 157 -12.67 -8.96 -15.94
C ARG A 157 -12.35 -9.06 -17.43
N LEU A 158 -12.56 -7.95 -18.14
CA LEU A 158 -12.28 -7.83 -19.57
C LEU A 158 -10.96 -7.07 -19.81
N PRO A 159 -9.80 -7.74 -19.74
CA PRO A 159 -8.52 -7.08 -19.90
C PRO A 159 -8.33 -6.60 -21.33
N HIS A 160 -7.61 -5.48 -21.47
CA HIS A 160 -7.32 -4.88 -22.77
C HIS A 160 -6.00 -4.11 -22.72
N CYS A 161 -5.46 -3.79 -23.89
CA CYS A 161 -4.24 -3.01 -24.02
C CYS A 161 -4.58 -1.52 -24.15
N VAL A 162 -3.94 -0.68 -23.34
CA VAL A 162 -4.05 0.78 -23.43
C VAL A 162 -2.73 1.34 -23.97
N ARG A 163 -2.82 2.05 -25.10
CA ARG A 163 -1.73 2.81 -25.72
C ARG A 163 -1.79 4.25 -25.22
N SER A 164 -0.75 4.72 -24.55
CA SER A 164 -0.69 6.08 -23.99
C SER A 164 0.72 6.67 -24.07
N THR A 165 0.89 7.91 -23.62
CA THR A 165 2.20 8.58 -23.45
C THR A 165 2.57 8.76 -21.97
N ALA A 166 1.81 8.15 -21.05
CA ALA A 166 1.98 8.30 -19.62
C ALA A 166 3.15 7.46 -19.07
N ARG A 167 4.35 8.05 -19.04
CA ARG A 167 5.60 7.41 -18.62
C ARG A 167 6.06 7.85 -17.23
N LEU A 168 6.90 7.04 -16.61
CA LEU A 168 7.58 7.39 -15.37
C LEU A 168 8.97 8.00 -15.66
N ALA A 169 9.28 9.09 -14.96
CA ALA A 169 10.62 9.66 -14.88
C ALA A 169 11.14 9.52 -13.45
N ARG A 170 12.40 9.13 -13.29
CA ARG A 170 13.01 8.97 -11.96
C ARG A 170 13.20 10.34 -11.31
N ALA A 171 12.47 10.61 -10.24
CA ALA A 171 12.62 11.81 -9.43
C ALA A 171 13.52 11.51 -8.21
N LEU A 172 14.82 11.75 -8.36
CA LEU A 172 15.82 11.66 -7.30
C LEU A 172 16.60 12.97 -7.26
N SER A 173 16.92 13.50 -6.08
CA SER A 173 17.69 14.74 -6.00
C SER A 173 19.07 14.58 -6.66
N PRO A 174 19.51 15.53 -7.50
CA PRO A 174 20.85 15.52 -8.10
C PRO A 174 21.98 15.48 -7.07
N ALA A 175 21.74 15.95 -5.83
CA ALA A 175 22.71 15.81 -4.73
C ALA A 175 23.18 14.36 -4.54
N PHE A 176 22.28 13.39 -4.69
CA PHE A 176 22.59 11.97 -4.51
C PHE A 176 23.25 11.37 -5.76
N GLU A 177 22.92 11.86 -6.95
CA GLU A 177 23.53 11.42 -8.20
C GLU A 177 24.98 11.93 -8.32
N LEU A 178 25.20 13.21 -8.00
CA LEU A 178 26.50 13.88 -7.98
C LEU A 178 27.33 13.58 -6.71
N ARG A 179 26.75 12.87 -5.72
CA ARG A 179 27.35 12.57 -4.42
C ARG A 179 27.75 13.81 -3.60
N GLN A 180 27.01 14.91 -3.76
CA GLN A 180 27.17 16.15 -3.02
C GLN A 180 26.21 16.19 -1.83
N TRP A 181 26.47 15.38 -0.80
CA TRP A 181 25.54 15.21 0.34
C TRP A 181 25.38 16.45 1.23
N GLY A 182 26.33 17.40 1.16
CA GLY A 182 26.25 18.70 1.84
C GLY A 182 25.77 19.85 0.94
N SER A 183 25.15 19.54 -0.20
CA SER A 183 24.66 20.59 -1.12
C SER A 183 23.64 21.49 -0.44
N THR A 184 23.77 22.80 -0.65
CA THR A 184 22.77 23.80 -0.26
C THR A 184 21.82 24.14 -1.40
N GLU A 185 22.14 23.70 -2.63
CA GLU A 185 21.35 23.94 -3.84
C GLU A 185 20.37 22.78 -4.11
N TYR A 186 20.85 21.54 -3.97
CA TYR A 186 20.05 20.35 -4.20
C TYR A 186 19.54 19.75 -2.89
N SER A 187 18.30 19.24 -2.92
CA SER A 187 17.65 18.60 -1.77
C SER A 187 18.45 17.39 -1.24
N THR A 188 18.63 17.31 0.07
CA THR A 188 19.40 16.23 0.73
C THR A 188 18.56 15.42 1.72
N TRP A 189 17.22 15.49 1.61
CA TRP A 189 16.31 14.76 2.49
C TRP A 189 16.50 13.24 2.38
N THR A 190 16.68 12.59 3.52
CA THR A 190 16.81 11.13 3.66
C THR A 190 15.91 10.63 4.78
N GLU A 191 15.30 9.46 4.59
CA GLU A 191 14.53 8.79 5.63
C GLU A 191 15.42 7.78 6.38
N SER A 192 15.41 7.86 7.72
CA SER A 192 16.12 6.91 8.58
C SER A 192 15.52 5.52 8.44
N ARG A 193 16.32 4.46 8.54
CA ARG A 193 15.83 3.07 8.49
C ARG A 193 15.59 2.55 9.92
N TRP A 194 14.38 2.09 10.18
CA TRP A 194 14.01 1.37 11.41
C TRP A 194 13.76 -0.12 11.12
N LYS A 195 13.78 -0.95 12.17
CA LYS A 195 13.46 -2.38 12.06
C LYS A 195 11.96 -2.62 12.22
N ASP A 196 11.45 -2.50 13.45
CA ASP A 196 10.03 -2.65 13.76
C ASP A 196 9.57 -1.48 14.64
N ILE A 197 8.55 -0.75 14.19
CA ILE A 197 7.87 0.26 15.01
C ILE A 197 6.62 -0.41 15.58
N ARG A 198 6.56 -0.54 16.90
CA ARG A 198 5.39 -1.08 17.62
C ARG A 198 5.19 -0.35 18.92
N ALA A 199 3.93 -0.12 19.28
CA ALA A 199 3.53 0.40 20.58
C ALA A 199 2.72 -0.66 21.32
N ARG A 200 2.92 -0.77 22.64
CA ARG A 200 2.12 -1.65 23.51
C ARG A 200 1.90 -1.00 24.87
N ILE A 201 0.73 -1.25 25.45
CA ILE A 201 0.36 -0.82 26.80
C ILE A 201 0.32 -2.07 27.68
N PHE A 202 0.97 -2.01 28.84
CA PHE A 202 0.97 -3.09 29.82
C PHE A 202 1.16 -2.50 31.22
N LEU A 203 0.64 -3.20 32.23
CA LEU A 203 0.88 -2.87 33.63
C LEU A 203 2.28 -3.38 34.02
N ILE A 204 3.01 -2.58 34.78
CA ILE A 204 4.33 -2.90 35.31
C ILE A 204 4.19 -3.12 36.82
N ALA A 205 4.79 -4.19 37.33
CA ALA A 205 4.82 -4.47 38.76
C ALA A 205 5.68 -3.43 39.51
N SER A 206 5.46 -3.27 40.81
CA SER A 206 6.38 -2.46 41.62
C SER A 206 7.74 -3.17 41.73
N ARG A 207 8.83 -2.39 41.83
CA ARG A 207 10.19 -2.94 42.01
C ARG A 207 10.31 -3.80 43.27
N GLU A 208 9.57 -3.47 44.33
CA GLU A 208 9.54 -4.27 45.55
C GLU A 208 8.97 -5.66 45.30
N LEU A 209 7.88 -5.78 44.52
CA LEU A 209 7.28 -7.06 44.19
C LEU A 209 8.19 -7.91 43.29
N GLU A 210 8.86 -7.29 42.31
CA GLU A 210 9.86 -7.97 41.48
C GLU A 210 11.00 -8.55 42.33
N PHE A 211 11.50 -7.77 43.30
CA PHE A 211 12.58 -8.20 44.17
C PHE A 211 12.15 -9.31 45.14
N ILE A 212 10.96 -9.20 45.76
CA ILE A 212 10.41 -10.24 46.62
C ILE A 212 10.26 -11.55 45.85
N THR A 213 9.74 -11.48 44.62
CA THR A 213 9.53 -12.66 43.78
C THR A 213 10.86 -13.34 43.42
N LEU A 214 11.90 -12.56 43.10
CA LEU A 214 13.25 -13.08 42.85
C LEU A 214 13.83 -13.78 44.09
N MET A 215 13.72 -13.16 45.27
CA MET A 215 14.27 -13.70 46.52
C MET A 215 13.55 -14.96 46.98
N VAL A 216 12.23 -15.01 46.85
CA VAL A 216 11.44 -16.22 47.11
C VAL A 216 11.84 -17.34 46.15
N GLY A 217 12.01 -17.01 44.86
CA GLY A 217 12.47 -17.96 43.83
C GLY A 217 13.86 -18.55 44.13
N PHE A 218 14.81 -17.72 44.57
CA PHE A 218 16.14 -18.20 44.96
C PHE A 218 16.10 -19.00 46.27
N GLY A 219 15.30 -18.56 47.24
CA GLY A 219 15.12 -19.26 48.52
C GLY A 219 14.57 -20.67 48.34
N ILE A 220 13.53 -20.85 47.53
CA ILE A 220 12.95 -22.18 47.26
C ILE A 220 13.92 -23.07 46.45
N LEU A 221 14.73 -22.50 45.57
CA LEU A 221 15.75 -23.24 44.83
C LEU A 221 16.83 -23.79 45.78
N VAL A 222 17.40 -22.96 46.66
CA VAL A 222 18.41 -23.40 47.63
C VAL A 222 17.80 -24.41 48.60
N PHE A 223 16.60 -24.14 49.11
CA PHE A 223 15.92 -25.04 50.03
C PHE A 223 15.66 -26.40 49.39
N SER A 224 15.13 -26.44 48.15
CA SER A 224 14.91 -27.70 47.43
C SER A 224 16.23 -28.45 47.17
N LEU A 225 17.30 -27.77 46.73
CA LEU A 225 18.61 -28.39 46.53
C LEU A 225 19.17 -29.00 47.83
N VAL A 226 19.08 -28.27 48.95
CA VAL A 226 19.54 -28.76 50.26
C VAL A 226 18.71 -29.94 50.71
N VAL A 227 17.37 -29.84 50.67
CA VAL A 227 16.47 -30.92 51.09
C VAL A 227 16.68 -32.17 50.22
N THR A 228 16.75 -32.01 48.89
CA THR A 228 17.02 -33.11 47.97
C THR A 228 18.40 -33.72 48.22
N TYR A 229 19.43 -32.92 48.43
CA TYR A 229 20.77 -33.40 48.78
C TYR A 229 20.75 -34.22 50.08
N CYS A 230 20.07 -33.73 51.13
CA CYS A 230 19.94 -34.41 52.41
C CYS A 230 19.14 -35.72 52.29
N ILE A 231 18.02 -35.72 51.57
CA ILE A 231 17.22 -36.93 51.32
C ILE A 231 18.05 -37.95 50.56
N ASN A 232 18.77 -37.53 49.51
CA ASN A 232 19.63 -38.42 48.72
C ASN A 232 20.78 -38.99 49.57
N ALA A 233 21.44 -38.16 50.39
CA ALA A 233 22.50 -38.60 51.29
C ALA A 233 22.02 -39.56 52.38
N LYS A 234 20.71 -39.59 52.69
CA LYS A 234 20.08 -40.49 53.65
C LYS A 234 19.11 -41.48 53.00
N ALA A 235 19.19 -41.67 51.67
CA ALA A 235 18.23 -42.48 50.93
C ALA A 235 18.19 -43.93 51.44
N ASP A 236 19.34 -44.53 51.75
CA ASP A 236 19.41 -45.92 52.25
C ASP A 236 18.75 -46.11 53.63
N VAL A 237 18.65 -45.04 54.43
CA VAL A 237 18.00 -45.04 55.74
C VAL A 237 16.52 -44.67 55.62
N LEU A 238 16.19 -43.73 54.75
CA LEU A 238 14.82 -43.24 54.54
C LEU A 238 13.98 -44.20 53.71
N PHE A 239 14.61 -44.92 52.77
CA PHE A 239 13.98 -45.89 51.88
C PHE A 239 14.57 -47.27 52.15
N ILE A 240 14.27 -47.81 53.33
CA ILE A 240 14.51 -49.22 53.62
C ILE A 240 13.52 -50.03 52.79
N ALA A 241 13.99 -50.68 51.73
CA ALA A 241 13.19 -51.72 51.09
C ALA A 241 12.96 -52.82 52.15
N PRO A 242 11.71 -53.22 52.44
CA PRO A 242 11.50 -54.40 53.26
C PRO A 242 12.17 -55.56 52.52
N ARG A 243 13.19 -56.16 53.15
CA ARG A 243 13.70 -57.47 52.71
C ARG A 243 12.50 -58.40 52.71
N GLU A 244 12.04 -58.82 51.53
CA GLU A 244 11.22 -60.02 51.44
C GLU A 244 12.00 -61.16 52.11
N PRO A 245 11.46 -61.78 53.18
CA PRO A 245 12.13 -62.90 53.81
C PRO A 245 11.83 -64.15 52.98
N GLY A 246 12.65 -64.44 51.97
CA GLY A 246 12.48 -65.70 51.24
C GLY A 246 13.17 -65.82 49.89
N ALA A 247 14.50 -65.81 49.87
CA ALA A 247 15.26 -66.52 48.84
C ALA A 247 16.59 -66.99 49.42
N VAL A 248 16.52 -68.05 50.22
CA VAL A 248 17.68 -68.90 50.49
C VAL A 248 17.91 -69.73 49.24
N SER A 249 19.10 -69.60 48.67
CA SER A 249 19.67 -70.46 47.65
C SER A 249 19.69 -71.93 48.10
N TYR A 250 18.99 -72.79 47.35
CA TYR A 250 19.37 -74.14 46.95
C TYR A 250 18.87 -74.40 45.54
#